data_AF-A0A961NNX3-F1
#
_entry.id   AF-A0A961NNX3-F1
#
_cell.length_a   1.000
_cell.length_b   1.000
_cell.length_c   1.000
_cell.angle_alpha   90.00
_cell.angle_beta   90.00
_cell.angle_gamma   90.00
#
_symmetry.space_group_name_H-M   'P 1'
#
loop_
_entity.id
_entity.type
_entity.pdbx_description
1 polymer ?
#
loop_
_entity_poly.entity_id
_entity_poly.type
_entity_poly.pdbx_seq_one_letter_code
_entity_poly.pdbx_strand_id
1 'polypeptide(L)'
;MLFLNKVVGHRYAFLILLLLLSGLYIWFQPGDIAAGDAAYKVRQVRDLARYDQVEAYYAGRNVDPQLEYFPGEYPWVYINAGEAFYIFPYQLSFLYYIPYALGGVRSLYLLTFLASLFTLYLMWRFARIELCWSMLQANGLVLLMLLGGGLLAYGYDLSEHAITACLSTWALLVGARKELTPVNAVICGAIPALAFSLRPESLLIAPLLFGARILIYRKYSDWLWASVGAAVALIIFGLNLYSNKILFGHMLGLRGIEFELGQADDVTTRLARIWTYTFGREQGTLFLATPVFLFAFMWLFVRRHARDSTPVDILMVVALAYVLVIPLVVSN
;
A
#
# COMPACT_ATOMS: atom_id res chain seq x y z
N MET A 1 11.37 26.00 -22.67
CA MET A 1 12.03 24.80 -23.27
C MET A 1 13.56 24.89 -23.30
N LEU A 2 14.19 26.04 -23.62
CA LEU A 2 15.66 26.13 -23.75
C LEU A 2 16.47 26.05 -22.44
N PHE A 3 15.89 26.37 -21.28
CA PHE A 3 16.60 26.32 -19.99
C PHE A 3 16.71 24.90 -19.41
N LEU A 4 15.74 24.02 -19.70
CA LEU A 4 15.77 22.60 -19.33
C LEU A 4 16.78 21.79 -20.15
N ASN A 5 17.16 22.27 -21.34
CA ASN A 5 18.06 21.57 -22.26
C ASN A 5 19.53 21.52 -21.80
N LYS A 6 19.97 22.41 -20.91
CA LYS A 6 21.37 22.44 -20.45
C LYS A 6 21.59 21.75 -19.10
N VAL A 7 20.56 21.62 -18.27
CA VAL A 7 20.69 21.12 -16.88
C VAL A 7 20.23 19.67 -16.75
N VAL A 8 19.31 19.25 -17.62
CA VAL A 8 18.77 17.89 -17.61
C VAL A 8 18.98 17.33 -19.01
N GLY A 9 20.03 16.52 -19.20
CA GLY A 9 20.27 15.86 -20.49
C GLY A 9 18.98 15.22 -21.01
N HIS A 10 18.75 15.28 -22.33
CA HIS A 10 17.50 14.91 -23.02
C HIS A 10 16.83 13.59 -22.57
N ARG A 11 17.56 12.73 -21.86
CA ARG A 11 17.14 11.44 -21.30
C ARG A 11 16.07 11.51 -20.21
N TYR A 12 15.85 12.65 -19.55
CA TYR A 12 14.85 12.76 -18.46
C TYR A 12 13.78 13.82 -18.67
N ALA A 13 13.96 14.71 -19.66
CA ALA A 13 13.08 15.86 -19.86
C ALA A 13 11.62 15.45 -20.12
N PHE A 14 11.40 14.38 -20.87
CA PHE A 14 10.06 13.86 -21.16
C PHE A 14 9.36 13.30 -19.91
N LEU A 15 10.08 12.53 -19.09
CA LEU A 15 9.53 11.96 -17.86
C LEU A 15 9.20 13.06 -16.85
N ILE A 16 10.14 13.99 -16.64
CA ILE A 16 9.92 15.13 -15.74
C ILE A 16 8.73 15.97 -16.23
N LEU A 17 8.62 16.21 -17.53
CA LEU A 17 7.50 16.94 -18.11
C LEU A 17 6.17 16.20 -17.91
N LEU A 18 6.13 14.88 -18.14
CA LEU A 18 4.93 14.08 -17.93
C LEU A 18 4.50 14.12 -16.45
N LEU A 19 5.44 13.91 -15.52
CA LEU A 19 5.15 13.97 -14.08
C LEU A 19 4.72 15.37 -13.63
N LEU A 20 5.31 16.42 -14.18
CA LEU A 20 4.90 17.80 -13.90
C LEU A 20 3.51 18.09 -14.45
N LEU A 21 3.19 17.70 -15.68
CA LEU A 21 1.87 17.89 -16.27
C LEU A 21 0.80 17.09 -15.52
N SER A 22 1.13 15.88 -15.08
CA SER A 22 0.31 15.05 -14.19
C SER A 22 0.03 15.73 -12.85
N GLY A 23 1.06 16.28 -12.21
CA GLY A 23 0.91 16.98 -10.93
C GLY A 23 0.12 18.27 -11.08
N LEU A 24 0.32 19.01 -12.18
CA LEU A 24 -0.48 20.18 -12.50
C LEU A 24 -1.93 19.81 -12.77
N TYR A 25 -2.20 18.71 -13.49
CA TYR A 25 -3.55 18.23 -13.73
C TYR A 25 -4.31 17.94 -12.42
N ILE A 26 -3.67 17.29 -11.44
CA ILE A 26 -4.26 17.07 -10.10
C ILE A 26 -4.51 18.39 -9.37
N TRP A 27 -3.54 19.31 -9.44
CA TRP A 27 -3.65 20.61 -8.78
C TRP A 27 -4.79 21.46 -9.35
N PHE A 28 -5.03 21.36 -10.66
CA PHE A 28 -6.06 22.10 -11.39
C PHE A 28 -7.37 21.32 -11.58
N GLN A 29 -7.47 20.07 -11.12
CA GLN A 29 -8.71 19.31 -11.20
C GLN A 29 -9.81 20.09 -10.46
N PRO A 30 -10.95 20.39 -11.11
CA PRO A 30 -12.01 21.19 -10.49
C PRO A 30 -12.55 20.39 -9.31
N GLY A 31 -12.35 20.98 -8.13
CA GLY A 31 -12.62 20.38 -6.84
C GLY A 31 -14.10 20.12 -6.58
N ASP A 32 -14.32 19.23 -5.61
CA ASP A 32 -15.54 19.01 -4.83
C ASP A 32 -16.45 17.84 -5.22
N ILE A 33 -16.21 17.13 -6.33
CA ILE A 33 -16.99 15.93 -6.66
C ILE A 33 -16.07 14.71 -6.72
N ALA A 34 -15.55 14.33 -5.55
CA ALA A 34 -15.09 12.97 -5.36
C ALA A 34 -16.33 12.06 -5.34
N ALA A 35 -16.34 10.98 -6.11
CA ALA A 35 -17.37 9.95 -6.10
C ALA A 35 -16.81 8.63 -5.54
N GLY A 36 -17.67 7.76 -5.03
CA GLY A 36 -17.24 6.48 -4.43
C GLY A 36 -16.32 6.66 -3.23
N ASP A 37 -15.32 5.79 -3.09
CA ASP A 37 -14.38 5.74 -1.97
C ASP A 37 -13.73 7.09 -1.63
N ALA A 38 -13.34 7.85 -2.65
CA ALA A 38 -12.70 9.15 -2.45
C ALA A 38 -13.64 10.14 -1.73
N ALA A 39 -14.95 10.11 -2.03
CA ALA A 39 -15.94 10.96 -1.40
C ALA A 39 -16.03 10.70 0.10
N TYR A 40 -16.06 9.43 0.48
CA TYR A 40 -16.18 9.00 1.86
C TYR A 40 -14.89 9.22 2.65
N LYS A 41 -13.71 9.08 2.04
CA LYS A 41 -12.42 9.45 2.68
C LYS A 41 -12.32 10.96 2.93
N VAL A 42 -12.78 11.79 1.97
CA VAL A 42 -12.88 13.25 2.17
C VAL A 42 -13.86 13.57 3.31
N ARG A 43 -15.00 12.88 3.36
CA ARG A 43 -15.98 13.08 4.44
C ARG A 43 -15.43 12.65 5.80
N GLN A 44 -14.74 11.51 5.86
CA GLN A 44 -14.09 11.00 7.07
C GLN A 44 -13.08 11.99 7.65
N VAL A 45 -12.18 12.56 6.83
CA VAL A 45 -11.24 13.57 7.33
C VAL A 45 -11.91 14.90 7.67
N ARG A 46 -12.98 15.27 6.96
CA ARG A 46 -13.75 16.49 7.26
C ARG A 46 -14.48 16.38 8.60
N ASP A 47 -15.05 15.22 8.90
CA ASP A 47 -15.73 14.95 10.16
C ASP A 47 -14.72 14.98 11.31
N LEU A 48 -13.56 14.30 11.16
CA LEU A 48 -12.46 14.39 12.13
C LEU A 48 -12.02 15.83 12.35
N ALA A 49 -11.84 16.60 11.28
CA ALA A 49 -11.38 17.99 11.39
C ALA A 49 -12.40 18.95 12.01
N ARG A 50 -13.69 18.62 11.96
CA ARG A 50 -14.77 19.48 12.48
C ARG A 50 -15.23 19.09 13.87
N TYR A 51 -15.23 17.79 14.18
CA TYR A 51 -15.83 17.24 15.39
C TYR A 51 -14.83 16.53 16.30
N ASP A 52 -13.56 16.41 15.90
CA ASP A 52 -12.48 15.74 16.65
C ASP A 52 -12.83 14.29 17.05
N GLN A 53 -13.57 13.61 16.17
CA GLN A 53 -14.12 12.28 16.36
C GLN A 53 -13.87 11.41 15.12
N VAL A 54 -13.72 10.10 15.33
CA VAL A 54 -13.47 9.12 14.26
C VAL A 54 -14.79 8.65 13.63
N GLU A 55 -15.85 8.74 14.42
CA GLU A 55 -17.23 8.45 14.07
C GLU A 55 -17.71 9.35 12.92
N ALA A 56 -18.56 8.79 12.06
CA ALA A 56 -19.21 9.51 10.99
C ALA A 56 -20.26 10.45 11.56
N TYR A 57 -20.17 11.73 11.21
CA TYR A 57 -21.14 12.70 11.67
C TYR A 57 -22.50 12.51 10.99
N TYR A 58 -23.54 12.41 11.82
CA TYR A 58 -24.93 12.33 11.40
C TYR A 58 -25.77 13.46 11.99
N ALA A 59 -26.16 14.42 11.16
CA ALA A 59 -27.03 15.52 11.59
C ALA A 59 -28.42 15.04 12.09
N GLY A 60 -28.89 13.89 11.59
CA GLY A 60 -30.18 13.30 11.95
C GLY A 60 -30.21 12.57 13.30
N ARG A 61 -29.08 12.48 14.01
CA ARG A 61 -28.91 11.71 15.27
C ARG A 61 -29.97 12.01 16.34
N ASN A 62 -30.47 13.25 16.39
CA ASN A 62 -31.50 13.67 17.35
C ASN A 62 -32.88 13.07 17.06
N VAL A 63 -33.16 12.70 15.80
CA VAL A 63 -34.45 12.15 15.34
C VAL A 63 -34.35 10.65 15.08
N ASP A 64 -33.16 10.18 14.70
CA ASP A 64 -32.82 8.79 14.45
C ASP A 64 -31.58 8.40 15.29
N PRO A 65 -31.75 8.20 16.61
CA PRO A 65 -30.65 7.88 17.51
C PRO A 65 -30.10 6.47 17.29
N GLN A 66 -30.91 5.56 16.75
CA GLN A 66 -30.53 4.18 16.47
C GLN A 66 -29.86 4.01 15.10
N LEU A 67 -29.78 5.08 14.30
CA LEU A 67 -29.18 5.09 12.96
C LEU A 67 -29.88 4.15 11.96
N GLU A 68 -31.20 3.98 12.10
CA GLU A 68 -32.00 3.11 11.23
C GLU A 68 -32.13 3.64 9.79
N TYR A 69 -31.89 4.94 9.58
CA TYR A 69 -32.06 5.61 8.28
C TYR A 69 -30.79 6.35 7.85
N PHE A 70 -29.61 5.89 8.28
CA PHE A 70 -28.36 6.61 8.00
C PHE A 70 -28.10 6.69 6.48
N PRO A 71 -27.98 7.90 5.89
CA PRO A 71 -27.76 8.03 4.45
C PRO A 71 -26.33 7.62 4.08
N GLY A 72 -26.20 6.56 3.28
CA GLY A 72 -24.91 5.99 2.90
C GLY A 72 -24.48 4.79 3.74
N GLU A 73 -25.46 4.01 4.24
CA GLU A 73 -25.29 2.62 4.68
C GLU A 73 -24.49 1.76 3.69
N TYR A 74 -24.17 0.54 4.11
CA TYR A 74 -23.31 -0.44 3.42
C TYR A 74 -23.22 -0.25 1.88
N PRO A 75 -21.99 -0.15 1.31
CA PRO A 75 -20.73 -0.62 1.89
C PRO A 75 -19.84 0.46 2.53
N TRP A 76 -20.29 1.70 2.70
CA TRP A 76 -19.37 2.81 3.05
C TRP A 76 -19.32 3.18 4.53
N VAL A 77 -20.39 2.88 5.28
CA VAL A 77 -20.50 3.15 6.71
C VAL A 77 -21.01 1.89 7.42
N TYR A 78 -20.41 1.57 8.56
CA TYR A 78 -20.81 0.51 9.48
C TYR A 78 -21.36 1.09 10.76
N ILE A 79 -22.50 0.55 11.19
CA ILE A 79 -23.06 0.85 12.51
C ILE A 79 -22.53 -0.20 13.49
N ASN A 80 -21.84 0.24 14.52
CA ASN A 80 -21.28 -0.62 15.56
C ASN A 80 -21.43 0.02 16.94
N ALA A 81 -21.95 -0.74 17.90
CA ALA A 81 -22.22 -0.26 19.26
C ALA A 81 -23.02 1.07 19.32
N GLY A 82 -23.92 1.28 18.35
CA GLY A 82 -24.74 2.49 18.25
C GLY A 82 -24.05 3.68 17.60
N GLU A 83 -22.80 3.58 17.15
CA GLU A 83 -22.08 4.63 16.43
C GLU A 83 -21.88 4.28 14.95
N ALA A 84 -21.80 5.29 14.09
CA ALA A 84 -21.51 5.12 12.66
C ALA A 84 -20.01 5.30 12.40
N PHE A 85 -19.40 4.39 11.63
CA PHE A 85 -17.98 4.49 11.27
C PHE A 85 -17.79 4.28 9.77
N TYR A 86 -16.91 5.07 9.15
CA TYR A 86 -16.50 4.85 7.76
C TYR A 86 -15.73 3.53 7.60
N ILE A 87 -15.95 2.80 6.51
CA ILE A 87 -15.27 1.51 6.22
C ILE A 87 -13.73 1.64 6.10
N PHE A 88 -13.22 2.83 5.82
CA PHE A 88 -11.79 3.08 5.64
C PHE A 88 -11.05 3.10 6.98
N PRO A 89 -9.80 2.62 7.03
CA PRO A 89 -9.02 2.61 8.27
C PRO A 89 -8.94 4.01 8.88
N TYR A 90 -9.28 4.14 10.16
CA TYR A 90 -9.28 5.45 10.82
C TYR A 90 -7.87 6.07 10.89
N GLN A 91 -6.82 5.27 10.83
CA GLN A 91 -5.45 5.77 10.75
C GLN A 91 -5.22 6.61 9.49
N LEU A 92 -5.97 6.33 8.41
CA LEU A 92 -5.94 7.11 7.18
C LEU A 92 -6.47 8.54 7.40
N SER A 93 -7.51 8.72 8.21
CA SER A 93 -8.07 10.05 8.48
C SER A 93 -7.08 10.91 9.28
N PHE A 94 -6.37 10.33 10.24
CA PHE A 94 -5.26 11.01 10.93
C PHE A 94 -4.11 11.37 10.00
N LEU A 95 -3.74 10.48 9.06
CA LEU A 95 -2.72 10.78 8.05
C LEU A 95 -3.16 11.92 7.11
N TYR A 96 -4.44 11.95 6.74
CA TYR A 96 -5.04 12.96 5.87
C TYR A 96 -5.33 14.28 6.58
N TYR A 97 -5.44 14.29 7.90
CA TYR A 97 -5.78 15.48 8.67
C TYR A 97 -4.80 16.64 8.41
N ILE A 98 -3.50 16.40 8.50
CA ILE A 98 -2.48 17.45 8.31
C ILE A 98 -2.52 18.02 6.89
N PRO A 99 -2.45 17.21 5.80
CA PRO A 99 -2.60 17.75 4.46
C PRO A 99 -3.92 18.49 4.28
N TYR A 100 -5.04 17.93 4.76
CA TYR A 100 -6.36 18.57 4.64
C TYR A 100 -6.40 19.96 5.29
N ALA A 101 -5.83 20.10 6.48
CA ALA A 101 -5.73 21.38 7.18
C ALA A 101 -4.90 22.42 6.39
N LEU A 102 -3.89 21.99 5.63
CA LEU A 102 -3.01 22.87 4.87
C LEU A 102 -3.58 23.32 3.52
N GLY A 103 -4.41 22.50 2.87
CA GLY A 103 -4.81 22.72 1.48
C GLY A 103 -6.16 22.12 1.06
N GLY A 104 -6.97 21.70 2.02
CA GLY A 104 -8.28 21.09 1.79
C GLY A 104 -8.20 19.76 1.03
N VAL A 105 -9.15 19.52 0.13
CA VAL A 105 -9.20 18.26 -0.64
C VAL A 105 -8.00 18.11 -1.57
N ARG A 106 -7.49 19.21 -2.16
CA ARG A 106 -6.41 19.17 -3.15
C ARG A 106 -5.10 18.64 -2.58
N SER A 107 -4.78 18.99 -1.34
CA SER A 107 -3.57 18.50 -0.67
C SER A 107 -3.63 17.02 -0.34
N LEU A 108 -4.84 16.43 -0.21
CA LEU A 108 -4.99 14.98 -0.06
C LEU A 108 -4.57 14.24 -1.33
N TYR A 109 -5.07 14.70 -2.49
CA TYR A 109 -4.66 14.16 -3.79
C TYR A 109 -3.17 14.39 -4.07
N LEU A 110 -2.64 15.54 -3.65
CA LEU A 110 -1.21 15.80 -3.76
C LEU A 110 -0.40 14.77 -2.96
N LEU A 111 -0.85 14.38 -1.76
CA LEU A 111 -0.17 13.36 -0.96
C LEU A 111 -0.14 11.99 -1.67
N THR A 112 -1.27 11.51 -2.20
CA THR A 112 -1.34 10.21 -2.90
C THR A 112 -0.51 10.22 -4.19
N PHE A 113 -0.53 11.35 -4.91
CA PHE A 113 0.32 11.55 -6.07
C PHE A 113 1.81 11.54 -5.73
N LEU A 114 2.23 12.30 -4.71
CA LEU A 114 3.63 12.34 -4.26
C LEU A 114 4.10 10.97 -3.78
N ALA A 115 3.24 10.18 -3.12
CA ALA A 115 3.56 8.81 -2.73
C ALA A 115 3.83 7.92 -3.97
N SER A 116 3.04 8.08 -5.03
CA SER A 116 3.25 7.38 -6.30
C SER A 116 4.54 7.81 -6.99
N LEU A 117 4.83 9.12 -7.03
CA LEU A 117 6.10 9.63 -7.56
C LEU A 117 7.30 9.12 -6.77
N PHE A 118 7.19 9.09 -5.45
CA PHE A 118 8.26 8.60 -4.60
C PHE A 118 8.50 7.10 -4.80
N THR A 119 7.44 6.32 -5.00
CA THR A 119 7.54 4.91 -5.39
C THR A 119 8.35 4.73 -6.68
N LEU A 120 8.05 5.50 -7.72
CA LEU A 120 8.79 5.48 -8.99
C LEU A 120 10.25 5.90 -8.80
N TYR A 121 10.50 6.93 -8.00
CA TYR A 121 11.85 7.38 -7.67
C TYR A 121 12.65 6.30 -6.93
N LEU A 122 12.04 5.62 -5.96
CA LEU A 122 12.68 4.52 -5.22
C LEU A 122 13.05 3.37 -6.16
N MET A 123 12.15 2.98 -7.07
CA MET A 123 12.41 1.97 -8.10
C MET A 123 13.54 2.37 -9.03
N TRP A 124 13.53 3.61 -9.52
CA TRP A 124 14.61 4.16 -10.34
C TRP A 124 15.95 4.13 -9.60
N ARG A 125 15.97 4.59 -8.35
CA ARG A 125 17.17 4.62 -7.51
C ARG A 125 17.72 3.21 -7.30
N PHE A 126 16.85 2.25 -7.02
CA PHE A 126 17.25 0.85 -6.86
C PHE A 126 17.88 0.29 -8.13
N ALA A 127 17.24 0.50 -9.29
CA ALA A 127 17.80 0.09 -10.58
C ALA A 127 19.18 0.73 -10.85
N ARG A 128 19.36 2.00 -10.49
CA ARG A 128 20.62 2.74 -10.73
C ARG A 128 21.74 2.37 -9.78
N ILE A 129 21.44 2.26 -8.48
CA ILE A 129 22.46 2.14 -7.43
C ILE A 129 22.71 0.67 -7.11
N GLU A 130 21.65 -0.11 -6.91
CA GLU A 130 21.78 -1.48 -6.42
C GLU A 130 21.94 -2.48 -7.57
N LEU A 131 21.30 -2.22 -8.73
CA LEU A 131 21.42 -3.08 -9.92
C LEU A 131 22.43 -2.57 -10.95
N CYS A 132 22.98 -1.37 -10.74
CA CYS A 132 23.93 -0.72 -11.66
C CYS A 132 23.42 -0.61 -13.12
N TRP A 133 22.10 -0.58 -13.33
CA TRP A 133 21.53 -0.48 -14.67
C TRP A 133 21.88 0.84 -15.33
N SER A 134 22.00 0.82 -16.65
CA SER A 134 22.20 2.05 -17.43
C SER A 134 21.04 3.02 -17.21
N MET A 135 21.29 4.30 -17.46
CA MET A 135 20.30 5.36 -17.30
C MET A 135 19.06 5.11 -18.16
N LEU A 136 19.27 4.60 -19.37
CA LEU A 136 18.21 4.25 -20.30
C LEU A 136 17.32 3.13 -19.75
N GLN A 137 17.93 2.07 -19.20
CA GLN A 137 17.20 0.94 -18.60
C GLN A 137 16.41 1.37 -17.36
N ALA A 138 17.02 2.15 -16.47
CA ALA A 138 16.32 2.64 -15.28
C ALA A 138 15.15 3.57 -15.63
N ASN A 139 15.30 4.43 -16.63
CA ASN A 139 14.21 5.28 -17.11
C ASN A 139 13.12 4.46 -17.82
N GLY A 140 13.52 3.43 -18.58
CA GLY A 140 12.60 2.49 -19.20
C GLY A 140 11.75 1.75 -18.17
N LEU A 141 12.34 1.34 -17.04
CA LEU A 141 11.61 0.75 -15.91
C LEU A 141 10.58 1.74 -15.36
N VAL A 142 10.97 3.00 -15.11
CA VAL A 142 10.03 4.01 -14.61
C VAL A 142 8.88 4.22 -15.59
N LEU A 143 9.17 4.35 -16.89
CA LEU A 143 8.15 4.53 -17.91
C LEU A 143 7.20 3.33 -17.97
N LEU A 144 7.73 2.11 -17.87
CA LEU A 144 6.93 0.89 -17.83
C LEU A 144 6.04 0.84 -16.59
N MET A 145 6.54 1.21 -15.41
CA MET A 145 5.75 1.26 -14.19
C MET A 145 4.69 2.37 -14.23
N LEU A 146 5.01 3.48 -14.88
CA LEU A 146 4.13 4.63 -15.05
C LEU A 146 2.96 4.32 -16.00
N LEU A 147 3.25 3.70 -17.16
CA LEU A 147 2.26 3.46 -18.22
C LEU A 147 1.60 2.09 -18.15
N GLY A 148 2.33 1.07 -17.69
CA GLY A 148 1.87 -0.31 -17.63
C GLY A 148 1.38 -0.75 -16.25
N GLY A 149 1.50 0.10 -15.23
CA GLY A 149 1.08 -0.19 -13.87
C GLY A 149 -0.20 0.55 -13.45
N GLY A 150 -0.91 0.02 -12.46
CA GLY A 150 -2.03 0.71 -11.80
C GLY A 150 -1.59 1.84 -10.85
N LEU A 151 -0.29 2.02 -10.63
CA LEU A 151 0.26 2.97 -9.65
C LEU A 151 -0.18 4.42 -9.92
N LEU A 152 -0.17 4.85 -11.18
CA LEU A 152 -0.65 6.20 -11.52
C LEU A 152 -2.15 6.36 -11.27
N ALA A 153 -2.97 5.36 -11.60
CA ALA A 153 -4.40 5.41 -11.35
C ALA A 153 -4.67 5.62 -9.85
N TYR A 154 -3.98 4.88 -8.98
CA TYR A 154 -4.05 5.08 -7.54
C TYR A 154 -3.44 6.40 -7.05
N GLY A 155 -2.47 6.96 -7.78
CA GLY A 155 -1.89 8.26 -7.49
C GLY A 155 -2.78 9.45 -7.89
N TYR A 156 -3.68 9.27 -8.86
CA TYR A 156 -4.70 10.25 -9.21
C TYR A 156 -5.98 10.12 -8.39
N ASP A 157 -6.19 8.94 -7.79
CA ASP A 157 -7.30 8.70 -6.88
C ASP A 157 -6.90 9.01 -5.43
N LEU A 158 -7.89 9.25 -4.57
CA LEU A 158 -7.67 9.38 -3.14
C LEU A 158 -7.54 7.99 -2.50
N SER A 159 -6.54 7.25 -2.97
CA SER A 159 -6.37 5.84 -2.67
C SER A 159 -5.23 5.62 -1.68
N GLU A 160 -5.51 4.95 -0.56
CA GLU A 160 -4.50 4.53 0.40
C GLU A 160 -3.50 3.54 -0.22
N HIS A 161 -3.89 2.88 -1.32
CA HIS A 161 -3.03 1.99 -2.09
C HIS A 161 -1.72 2.66 -2.54
N ALA A 162 -1.74 3.93 -2.95
CA ALA A 162 -0.54 4.65 -3.36
C ALA A 162 0.45 4.84 -2.21
N ILE A 163 -0.06 5.17 -1.02
CA ILE A 163 0.73 5.39 0.19
C ILE A 163 1.28 4.06 0.69
N THR A 164 0.44 3.03 0.75
CA THR A 164 0.86 1.68 1.10
C THR A 164 1.93 1.17 0.13
N ALA A 165 1.76 1.33 -1.19
CA ALA A 165 2.74 0.90 -2.18
C ALA A 165 4.09 1.61 -1.99
N CYS A 166 4.07 2.90 -1.67
CA CYS A 166 5.25 3.70 -1.38
C CYS A 166 6.01 3.18 -0.15
N LEU A 167 5.31 3.00 0.97
CA LEU A 167 5.87 2.48 2.22
C LEU A 167 6.44 1.06 2.00
N SER A 168 5.63 0.16 1.43
CA SER A 168 6.03 -1.21 1.12
C SER A 168 7.25 -1.27 0.22
N THR A 169 7.27 -0.46 -0.83
CA THR A 169 8.41 -0.34 -1.74
C THR A 169 9.66 0.10 -0.99
N TRP A 170 9.56 1.14 -0.17
CA TRP A 170 10.71 1.63 0.59
C TRP A 170 11.29 0.55 1.51
N ALA A 171 10.44 -0.14 2.26
CA ALA A 171 10.85 -1.23 3.14
C ALA A 171 11.53 -2.37 2.36
N LEU A 172 10.94 -2.80 1.25
CA LEU A 172 11.48 -3.85 0.39
C LEU A 172 12.86 -3.48 -0.15
N LEU A 173 13.04 -2.27 -0.67
CA LEU A 173 14.31 -1.85 -1.27
C LEU A 173 15.41 -1.67 -0.22
N VAL A 174 15.07 -1.16 0.97
CA VAL A 174 16.02 -1.07 2.09
C VAL A 174 16.40 -2.46 2.61
N GLY A 175 15.42 -3.36 2.76
CA GLY A 175 15.63 -4.70 3.28
C GLY A 175 16.26 -5.68 2.29
N ALA A 176 16.22 -5.39 0.99
CA ALA A 176 16.87 -6.20 -0.04
C ALA A 176 18.39 -5.98 -0.15
N ARG A 177 18.91 -4.86 0.38
CA ARG A 177 20.35 -4.52 0.32
C ARG A 177 21.23 -5.64 0.86
N LYS A 178 22.46 -5.76 0.33
CA LYS A 178 23.42 -6.79 0.77
C LYS A 178 23.72 -6.74 2.28
N GLU A 179 23.74 -5.53 2.86
CA GLU A 179 23.98 -5.32 4.29
C GLU A 179 22.74 -4.74 4.96
N LEU A 180 22.33 -5.35 6.08
CA LEU A 180 21.28 -4.85 6.94
C LEU A 180 21.90 -4.25 8.18
N THR A 181 21.79 -2.94 8.28
CA THR A 181 22.17 -2.19 9.49
C THR A 181 21.01 -2.22 10.49
N PRO A 182 21.26 -1.92 11.78
CA PRO A 182 20.20 -1.84 12.79
C PRO A 182 19.11 -0.85 12.41
N VAL A 183 19.50 0.32 11.89
CA VAL A 183 18.57 1.37 11.44
C VAL A 183 17.70 0.85 10.29
N ASN A 184 18.30 0.19 9.29
CA ASN A 184 17.56 -0.38 8.18
C ASN A 184 16.60 -1.49 8.64
N ALA A 185 16.98 -2.29 9.63
CA ALA A 185 16.12 -3.32 10.20
C ALA A 185 14.90 -2.74 10.92
N VAL A 186 15.10 -1.69 11.73
CA VAL A 186 14.01 -0.95 12.36
C VAL A 186 13.07 -0.37 11.30
N ILE A 187 13.61 0.25 10.25
CA ILE A 187 12.82 0.76 9.12
C ILE A 187 12.02 -0.35 8.44
N CYS A 188 12.64 -1.50 8.16
CA CYS A 188 12.00 -2.66 7.53
C CYS A 188 10.92 -3.32 8.41
N GLY A 189 10.98 -3.12 9.73
CA GLY A 189 9.91 -3.53 10.64
C GLY A 189 8.79 -2.49 10.74
N ALA A 190 9.16 -1.23 10.97
CA ALA A 190 8.22 -0.16 11.24
C ALA A 190 7.38 0.23 10.02
N ILE A 191 8.01 0.37 8.85
CA ILE A 191 7.33 0.85 7.65
C ILE A 191 6.23 -0.10 7.17
N PRO A 192 6.46 -1.42 7.02
CA PRO A 192 5.38 -2.36 6.70
C PRO A 192 4.29 -2.39 7.77
N ALA A 193 4.65 -2.20 9.04
CA ALA A 193 3.69 -2.15 10.13
C ALA A 193 2.79 -0.91 10.10
N LEU A 194 3.32 0.24 9.66
CA LEU A 194 2.51 1.42 9.34
C LEU A 194 1.69 1.22 8.07
N ALA A 195 2.22 0.54 7.06
CA ALA A 195 1.48 0.21 5.85
C ALA A 195 0.27 -0.71 6.15
N PHE A 196 0.40 -1.60 7.13
CA PHE A 196 -0.70 -2.43 7.64
C PHE A 196 -1.85 -1.63 8.25
N SER A 197 -1.54 -0.54 8.96
CA SER A 197 -2.56 0.38 9.49
C SER A 197 -3.46 0.96 8.40
N LEU A 198 -2.97 1.04 7.17
CA LEU A 198 -3.72 1.52 6.02
C LEU A 198 -4.36 0.36 5.23
N ARG A 199 -3.66 -0.78 5.14
CA ARG A 199 -4.04 -1.91 4.29
C ARG A 199 -3.61 -3.22 4.96
N PRO A 200 -4.54 -4.05 5.49
CA PRO A 200 -4.25 -5.31 6.16
C PRO A 200 -3.36 -6.25 5.35
N GLU A 201 -3.46 -6.19 4.03
CA GLU A 201 -2.67 -6.97 3.07
C GLU A 201 -1.17 -6.74 3.20
N SER A 202 -0.75 -5.62 3.79
CA SER A 202 0.66 -5.27 4.03
C SER A 202 1.28 -6.03 5.20
N LEU A 203 0.46 -6.70 6.04
CA LEU A 203 0.91 -7.52 7.16
C LEU A 203 1.98 -8.54 6.75
N LEU A 204 1.84 -9.10 5.54
CA LEU A 204 2.71 -10.15 5.03
C LEU A 204 4.11 -9.64 4.65
N ILE A 205 4.31 -8.34 4.45
CA ILE A 205 5.55 -7.82 3.87
C ILE A 205 6.74 -7.99 4.80
N ALA A 206 6.62 -7.60 6.08
CA ALA A 206 7.69 -7.75 7.06
C ALA A 206 8.13 -9.22 7.26
N PRO A 207 7.24 -10.19 7.55
CA PRO A 207 7.65 -11.58 7.74
C PRO A 207 8.24 -12.18 6.47
N LEU A 208 7.69 -11.88 5.29
CA LEU A 208 8.25 -12.36 4.02
C LEU A 208 9.63 -11.76 3.76
N LEU A 209 9.82 -10.46 4.01
CA LEU A 209 11.10 -9.78 3.80
C LEU A 209 12.20 -10.34 4.69
N PHE A 210 11.93 -10.48 6.00
CA PHE A 210 12.91 -11.03 6.94
C PHE A 210 13.16 -12.52 6.69
N GLY A 211 12.12 -13.30 6.39
CA GLY A 211 12.24 -14.70 6.02
C GLY A 211 13.10 -14.88 4.76
N ALA A 212 12.79 -14.16 3.69
CA ALA A 212 13.57 -14.19 2.44
C ALA A 212 15.03 -13.82 2.67
N ARG A 213 15.28 -12.79 3.49
CA ARG A 213 16.63 -12.34 3.80
C ARG A 213 17.44 -13.41 4.54
N ILE A 214 16.87 -13.99 5.59
CA ILE A 214 17.48 -15.09 6.35
C ILE A 214 17.78 -16.27 5.44
N LEU A 215 16.85 -16.65 4.57
CA LEU A 215 16.99 -17.77 3.65
C LEU A 215 18.10 -17.57 2.61
N ILE A 216 18.25 -16.34 2.10
CA ILE A 216 19.15 -16.01 0.98
C ILE A 216 20.57 -15.69 1.45
N TYR A 217 20.74 -14.86 2.48
CA TYR A 217 22.06 -14.43 2.91
C TYR A 217 22.65 -15.30 4.02
N ARG A 218 21.81 -15.90 4.88
CA ARG A 218 22.20 -16.87 5.92
C ARG A 218 23.30 -16.40 6.88
N LYS A 219 23.47 -15.08 7.08
CA LYS A 219 24.46 -14.51 8.02
C LYS A 219 23.85 -14.40 9.42
N TYR A 220 24.63 -14.68 10.46
CA TYR A 220 24.18 -14.52 11.85
C TYR A 220 23.70 -13.09 12.16
N SER A 221 24.40 -12.07 11.65
CA SER A 221 23.99 -10.68 11.80
C SER A 221 22.62 -10.39 11.18
N ASP A 222 22.27 -11.05 10.07
CA ASP A 222 20.96 -10.91 9.45
C ASP A 222 19.85 -11.50 10.34
N TRP A 223 20.10 -12.60 11.06
CA TRP A 223 19.14 -13.14 12.03
C TRP A 223 18.89 -12.19 13.19
N LEU A 224 19.96 -11.61 13.77
CA LEU A 224 19.86 -10.65 14.87
C LEU A 224 19.04 -9.43 14.43
N TRP A 225 19.41 -8.81 13.31
CA TRP A 225 18.74 -7.60 12.83
C TRP A 225 17.33 -7.88 12.33
N ALA A 226 17.08 -9.02 11.68
CA ALA A 226 15.73 -9.45 11.35
C ALA A 226 14.85 -9.62 12.59
N SER A 227 15.40 -10.15 13.69
CA SER A 227 14.67 -10.30 14.95
C SER A 227 14.32 -8.95 15.57
N VAL A 228 15.25 -7.98 15.53
CA VAL A 228 14.99 -6.59 15.97
C VAL A 228 13.89 -5.95 15.12
N GLY A 229 13.99 -6.06 13.79
CA GLY A 229 12.96 -5.54 12.88
C GLY A 229 11.59 -6.20 13.08
N ALA A 230 11.56 -7.52 13.28
CA ALA A 230 10.34 -8.26 13.58
C ALA A 230 9.72 -7.83 14.92
N ALA A 231 10.53 -7.61 15.97
CA ALA A 231 10.05 -7.11 17.24
C ALA A 231 9.41 -5.72 17.10
N VAL A 232 10.04 -4.81 16.34
CA VAL A 232 9.47 -3.48 16.03
C VAL A 232 8.14 -3.61 15.29
N ALA A 233 8.07 -4.48 14.28
CA ALA A 233 6.84 -4.73 13.54
C ALA A 233 5.73 -5.25 14.46
N LEU A 234 6.03 -6.23 15.32
CA LEU A 234 5.08 -6.80 16.28
C LEU A 234 4.56 -5.77 17.27
N ILE A 235 5.41 -4.85 17.75
CA ILE A 235 4.97 -3.76 18.64
C ILE A 235 3.96 -2.87 17.91
N ILE A 236 4.28 -2.40 16.70
CA ILE A 236 3.41 -1.50 15.94
C ILE A 236 2.12 -2.21 15.49
N PHE A 237 2.20 -3.48 15.07
CA PHE A 237 1.03 -4.31 14.81
C PHE A 237 0.17 -4.47 16.06
N GLY A 238 0.75 -4.81 17.20
CA GLY A 238 0.05 -4.97 18.47
C GLY A 238 -0.69 -3.69 18.89
N LEU A 239 -0.04 -2.53 18.73
CA LEU A 239 -0.68 -1.23 18.98
C LEU A 239 -1.87 -0.97 18.03
N ASN A 240 -1.75 -1.34 16.75
CA ASN A 240 -2.86 -1.23 15.79
C ASN A 240 -4.03 -2.17 16.13
N LEU A 241 -3.74 -3.42 16.46
CA LEU A 241 -4.78 -4.40 16.82
C LEU A 241 -5.48 -3.99 18.12
N TYR A 242 -4.72 -3.48 19.09
CA TYR A 242 -5.26 -3.02 20.36
C TYR A 242 -6.14 -1.77 20.20
N SER A 243 -5.70 -0.79 19.42
CA SER A 243 -6.50 0.41 19.13
C SER A 243 -7.77 0.08 18.35
N ASN A 244 -7.71 -0.81 17.36
CA ASN A 244 -8.90 -1.34 16.69
C ASN A 244 -9.87 -2.01 17.66
N LYS A 245 -9.36 -2.82 18.61
CA LYS A 245 -10.19 -3.47 19.63
C LYS A 245 -10.88 -2.46 20.54
N ILE A 246 -10.19 -1.38 20.92
CA ILE A 246 -10.79 -0.32 21.75
C ILE A 246 -11.90 0.41 20.97
N LEU A 247 -11.63 0.80 19.73
CA LEU A 247 -12.55 1.64 18.94
C LEU A 247 -13.74 0.84 18.40
N PHE A 248 -13.51 -0.38 17.93
CA PHE A 248 -14.51 -1.16 17.19
C PHE A 248 -14.92 -2.44 17.91
N GLY A 249 -14.35 -2.78 19.05
CA GLY A 249 -14.60 -4.05 19.74
C GLY A 249 -13.96 -5.28 19.04
N HIS A 250 -13.26 -5.09 17.91
CA HIS A 250 -12.67 -6.17 17.12
C HIS A 250 -11.21 -5.87 16.73
N MET A 251 -10.30 -6.86 16.85
CA MET A 251 -8.85 -6.63 16.64
C MET A 251 -8.48 -6.22 15.21
N LEU A 252 -9.22 -6.71 14.21
CA LEU A 252 -9.03 -6.33 12.80
C LEU A 252 -9.90 -5.11 12.39
N GLY A 253 -10.52 -4.44 13.36
CA GLY A 253 -11.42 -3.31 13.12
C GLY A 253 -12.66 -3.67 12.31
N LEU A 254 -13.23 -2.69 11.62
CA LEU A 254 -14.47 -2.83 10.84
C LEU A 254 -14.38 -3.88 9.73
N ARG A 255 -13.22 -4.03 9.08
CA ARG A 255 -13.01 -5.09 8.07
C ARG A 255 -13.11 -6.49 8.66
N GLY A 256 -12.66 -6.67 9.91
CA GLY A 256 -12.84 -7.93 10.61
C GLY A 256 -14.30 -8.22 10.93
N ILE A 257 -15.04 -7.19 11.36
CA ILE A 257 -16.48 -7.30 11.61
C ILE A 257 -17.23 -7.62 10.31
N GLU A 258 -16.90 -6.95 9.20
CA GLU A 258 -17.44 -7.27 7.88
C GLU A 258 -17.15 -8.73 7.49
N PHE A 259 -15.93 -9.20 7.75
CA PHE A 259 -15.57 -10.59 7.47
C PHE A 259 -16.38 -11.59 8.29
N GLU A 260 -16.55 -11.34 9.59
CA GLU A 260 -17.36 -12.19 10.48
C GLU A 260 -18.85 -12.16 10.14
N LEU A 261 -19.41 -10.98 9.82
CA LEU A 261 -20.81 -10.81 9.45
C LEU A 261 -21.13 -11.32 8.05
N GLY A 262 -20.18 -11.16 7.12
CA GLY A 262 -20.36 -11.54 5.72
C GLY A 262 -20.12 -13.02 5.45
N GLN A 263 -19.35 -13.73 6.28
CA GLN A 263 -18.88 -15.09 5.96
C GLN A 263 -18.64 -15.96 7.20
N ALA A 264 -19.69 -16.67 7.62
CA ALA A 264 -19.52 -18.04 8.11
C ALA A 264 -19.31 -19.00 6.92
N ASP A 265 -18.36 -18.68 6.03
CA ASP A 265 -18.12 -19.47 4.83
C ASP A 265 -17.42 -20.78 5.22
N ASP A 266 -18.06 -21.89 4.86
CA ASP A 266 -17.46 -23.21 4.95
C ASP A 266 -16.17 -23.33 4.12
N VAL A 267 -15.36 -24.34 4.42
CA VAL A 267 -14.06 -24.57 3.76
C VAL A 267 -14.22 -24.68 2.24
N THR A 268 -15.33 -25.23 1.75
CA THR A 268 -15.64 -25.37 0.32
C THR A 268 -15.83 -24.02 -0.36
N THR A 269 -16.51 -23.07 0.26
CA THR A 269 -16.72 -21.72 -0.27
C THR A 269 -15.41 -20.93 -0.29
N ARG A 270 -14.57 -21.11 0.74
CA ARG A 270 -13.20 -20.56 0.75
C ARG A 270 -12.35 -21.12 -0.39
N LEU A 271 -12.40 -22.43 -0.62
CA LEU A 271 -11.68 -23.08 -1.73
C LEU A 271 -12.21 -22.63 -3.10
N ALA A 272 -13.52 -22.47 -3.26
CA ALA A 272 -14.13 -21.95 -4.47
C ALA A 272 -13.75 -20.48 -4.72
N ARG A 273 -13.67 -19.65 -3.68
CA ARG A 273 -13.14 -18.28 -3.78
C ARG A 273 -11.67 -18.28 -4.14
N ILE A 274 -10.84 -19.15 -3.56
CA ILE A 274 -9.43 -19.30 -3.96
C ILE A 274 -9.37 -19.69 -5.44
N TRP A 275 -10.15 -20.68 -5.89
CA TRP A 275 -10.21 -21.08 -7.29
C TRP A 275 -10.64 -19.93 -8.21
N THR A 276 -11.68 -19.20 -7.84
CA THR A 276 -12.21 -18.07 -8.61
C THR A 276 -11.24 -16.88 -8.59
N TYR A 277 -10.57 -16.64 -7.47
CA TYR A 277 -9.50 -15.65 -7.37
C TYR A 277 -8.31 -16.08 -8.21
N THR A 278 -7.95 -17.36 -8.24
CA THR A 278 -6.82 -17.85 -9.01
C THR A 278 -7.10 -17.82 -10.52
N PHE A 279 -8.29 -18.23 -10.96
CA PHE A 279 -8.59 -18.53 -12.37
C PHE A 279 -9.81 -17.81 -12.97
N GLY A 280 -10.68 -17.19 -12.16
CA GLY A 280 -12.04 -16.79 -12.58
C GLY A 280 -12.45 -15.32 -12.46
N ARG A 281 -11.69 -14.43 -11.79
CA ARG A 281 -12.02 -12.99 -11.69
C ARG A 281 -11.36 -12.15 -12.78
N GLU A 282 -12.13 -11.22 -13.37
CA GLU A 282 -11.63 -10.23 -14.34
C GLU A 282 -10.63 -9.23 -13.73
N GLN A 283 -10.60 -9.04 -12.39
CA GLN A 283 -9.82 -7.97 -11.74
C GLN A 283 -8.84 -8.42 -10.62
N GLY A 284 -8.53 -9.72 -10.49
CA GLY A 284 -7.65 -10.16 -9.39
C GLY A 284 -6.98 -11.52 -9.58
N THR A 285 -6.85 -11.99 -10.82
CA THR A 285 -6.41 -13.35 -11.07
C THR A 285 -4.90 -13.59 -10.94
N LEU A 286 -4.53 -14.84 -10.66
CA LEU A 286 -3.16 -15.32 -10.86
C LEU A 286 -2.71 -15.10 -12.30
N PHE A 287 -3.68 -15.00 -13.23
CA PHE A 287 -3.50 -14.51 -14.60
C PHE A 287 -2.99 -13.06 -14.68
N LEU A 288 -3.52 -12.12 -13.88
CA LEU A 288 -2.95 -10.76 -13.76
C LEU A 288 -1.58 -10.76 -13.07
N ALA A 289 -1.30 -11.76 -12.23
CA ALA A 289 0.02 -12.00 -11.67
C ALA A 289 0.96 -12.81 -12.59
N THR A 290 0.51 -13.23 -13.78
CA THR A 290 1.33 -13.98 -14.77
C THR A 290 2.66 -13.30 -15.07
N PRO A 291 2.74 -11.95 -15.20
CA PRO A 291 4.03 -11.29 -15.35
C PRO A 291 5.02 -11.57 -14.21
N VAL A 292 4.54 -11.68 -12.96
CA VAL A 292 5.38 -12.02 -11.80
C VAL A 292 5.88 -13.46 -11.90
N PHE A 293 5.03 -14.41 -12.29
CA PHE A 293 5.43 -15.81 -12.46
C PHE A 293 6.35 -16.04 -13.65
N LEU A 294 6.10 -15.38 -14.79
CA LEU A 294 6.98 -15.41 -15.96
C LEU A 294 8.34 -14.81 -15.61
N PHE A 295 8.36 -13.65 -14.96
CA PHE A 295 9.60 -13.01 -14.54
C PHE A 295 10.35 -13.86 -13.51
N ALA A 296 9.64 -14.48 -12.56
CA ALA A 296 10.22 -15.42 -11.61
C ALA A 296 10.82 -16.65 -12.28
N PHE A 297 10.13 -17.24 -13.26
CA PHE A 297 10.64 -18.37 -14.02
C PHE A 297 11.91 -18.01 -14.80
N MET A 298 11.90 -16.86 -15.49
CA MET A 298 13.08 -16.34 -16.18
C MET A 298 14.23 -16.05 -15.20
N TRP A 299 13.92 -15.44 -14.06
CA TRP A 299 14.91 -15.14 -13.03
C TRP A 299 15.50 -16.42 -12.42
N LEU A 300 14.71 -17.46 -12.14
CA LEU A 300 15.22 -18.76 -11.67
C LEU A 300 16.17 -19.40 -12.68
N PHE A 301 15.86 -19.31 -13.98
CA PHE A 301 16.72 -19.82 -15.04
C PHE A 301 18.06 -19.09 -15.10
N VAL A 302 18.05 -17.75 -15.04
CA VAL A 302 19.27 -16.92 -15.01
C VAL A 302 20.06 -17.17 -13.72
N ARG A 303 19.38 -17.27 -12.57
CA ARG A 303 20.00 -17.45 -11.26
C ARG A 303 20.69 -18.80 -11.10
N ARG A 304 20.23 -19.85 -11.78
CA ARG A 304 20.92 -21.15 -11.82
C ARG A 304 22.37 -21.03 -12.28
N HIS A 305 22.70 -19.98 -13.03
CA HIS A 305 24.04 -19.72 -13.55
C HIS A 305 24.80 -18.61 -12.80
N ALA A 306 24.18 -17.95 -11.80
CA ALA A 306 24.81 -16.91 -10.99
C ALA A 306 25.40 -17.49 -9.70
N ARG A 307 26.61 -17.06 -9.32
CA ARG A 307 27.30 -17.53 -8.11
C ARG A 307 26.94 -16.74 -6.84
N ASP A 308 26.50 -15.49 -6.99
CA ASP A 308 26.26 -14.58 -5.87
C ASP A 308 24.78 -14.22 -5.70
N SER A 309 24.33 -14.19 -4.46
CA SER A 309 23.01 -13.67 -4.11
C SER A 309 22.94 -12.15 -4.35
N THR A 310 21.85 -11.70 -4.95
CA THR A 310 21.59 -10.30 -5.28
C THR A 310 20.37 -9.75 -4.52
N PRO A 311 20.25 -8.43 -4.36
CA PRO A 311 19.03 -7.82 -3.83
C PRO A 311 17.75 -8.21 -4.57
N VAL A 312 17.84 -8.46 -5.88
CA VAL A 312 16.70 -8.94 -6.70
C VAL A 312 16.15 -10.25 -6.16
N ASP A 313 17.01 -11.10 -5.61
CA ASP A 313 16.62 -12.41 -5.14
C ASP A 313 15.65 -12.35 -3.96
N ILE A 314 15.89 -11.40 -3.05
CA ILE A 314 14.98 -11.14 -1.92
C ILE A 314 13.65 -10.64 -2.45
N LEU A 315 13.67 -9.64 -3.33
CA LEU A 315 12.46 -9.06 -3.90
C LEU A 315 11.61 -10.12 -4.62
N MET A 316 12.25 -11.03 -5.35
CA MET A 316 11.56 -12.10 -6.07
C MET A 316 10.93 -13.13 -5.14
N VAL A 317 11.64 -13.58 -4.09
CA VAL A 317 11.06 -14.49 -3.11
C VAL A 317 9.88 -13.85 -2.40
N VAL A 318 10.01 -12.58 -1.99
CA VAL A 318 8.91 -11.85 -1.36
C VAL A 318 7.73 -11.69 -2.30
N ALA A 319 7.95 -11.26 -3.55
CA ALA A 319 6.88 -11.08 -4.53
C ALA A 319 6.13 -12.38 -4.83
N LEU A 320 6.85 -13.49 -5.04
CA LEU A 320 6.26 -14.81 -5.26
C LEU A 320 5.46 -15.27 -4.05
N ALA A 321 6.06 -15.22 -2.86
CA ALA A 321 5.38 -15.64 -1.64
C ALA A 321 4.15 -14.76 -1.37
N TYR A 322 4.25 -13.46 -1.61
CA TYR A 322 3.13 -12.54 -1.45
C TYR A 322 1.97 -12.90 -2.38
N VAL A 323 2.22 -13.07 -3.68
CA VAL A 323 1.19 -13.45 -4.67
C VAL A 323 0.56 -14.80 -4.37
N LEU A 324 1.31 -15.75 -3.80
CA LEU A 324 0.81 -17.08 -3.43
C LEU A 324 0.00 -17.08 -2.13
N VAL A 325 0.39 -16.23 -1.16
CA VAL A 325 -0.22 -16.22 0.17
C VAL A 325 -1.41 -15.26 0.24
N ILE A 326 -1.38 -14.14 -0.49
CA ILE A 326 -2.44 -13.13 -0.44
C ILE A 326 -3.86 -13.69 -0.69
N PRO A 327 -4.10 -14.63 -1.63
CA PRO A 327 -5.43 -15.19 -1.86
C PRO A 327 -5.93 -16.05 -0.70
N LEU A 328 -5.02 -16.53 0.16
CA LEU A 328 -5.35 -17.36 1.33
C LEU A 328 -5.64 -16.53 2.58
N VAL A 329 -5.07 -15.32 2.64
CA VAL A 329 -5.08 -14.48 3.85
C VAL A 329 -6.04 -13.31 3.73
N VAL A 330 -6.36 -12.86 2.51
CA VAL A 330 -7.21 -11.70 2.28
C VAL A 330 -8.45 -12.14 1.54
N SER A 331 -9.58 -12.11 2.24
CA SER A 331 -10.89 -12.21 1.61
C SER A 331 -11.25 -10.87 0.97
N ASN A 332 -11.33 -10.84 -0.37
CA ASN A 332 -11.91 -9.72 -1.12
C ASN A 332 -13.36 -9.98 -1.46
#